data_AF-A0A2P4XP56-F1
#
_entry.id   AF-A0A2P4XP56-F1
#
_cell.length_a   1.000
_cell.length_b   1.000
_cell.length_c   1.000
_cell.angle_alpha   90.00
_cell.angle_beta   90.00
_cell.angle_gamma   90.00
#
_symmetry.space_group_name_H-M   'P 1'
#
loop_
_entity.id
_entity.type
_entity.pdbx_description
1 polymer ?
#
loop_
_entity_poly.entity_id
_entity_poly.type
_entity_poly.pdbx_seq_one_letter_code
_entity_poly.pdbx_strand_id
1 'polypeptide(L)'
;MDHSSTPLERLEEDYIQCMRVNAEELEQEPAVYIHEGSDMMSQLKDQLAMLPELQDLSPRCDISKADVGEPGITTDVQERQFKEILKLHRSIFFGDGNAAPAPARGVVCDLDVGDAKPVAQRPRPVAPQVAIKVYELLKKLLETKLIEHSESPGLLRS
;
A
#
# COMPACT_ATOMS: atom_id res chain seq x y z
N MET A 1 35.61 -6.45 -4.72
CA MET A 1 34.52 -7.09 -5.48
C MET A 1 33.24 -6.59 -4.85
N ASP A 2 32.41 -5.91 -5.62
CA ASP A 2 31.18 -5.29 -5.13
C ASP A 2 30.19 -6.42 -4.88
N HIS A 3 29.95 -6.76 -3.62
CA HIS A 3 28.94 -7.75 -3.26
C HIS A 3 27.59 -7.08 -3.44
N SER A 4 27.01 -7.21 -4.64
CA SER A 4 25.65 -6.72 -4.87
C SER A 4 24.68 -7.57 -4.04
N SER A 5 24.45 -7.14 -2.80
CA SER A 5 23.45 -7.71 -1.91
C SER A 5 22.10 -7.67 -2.63
N THR A 6 21.41 -8.81 -2.65
CA THR A 6 20.10 -8.92 -3.27
C THR A 6 19.12 -7.96 -2.58
N PRO A 7 18.05 -7.51 -3.25
CA PRO A 7 17.06 -6.61 -2.63
C PRO A 7 16.48 -7.18 -1.32
N LEU A 8 16.39 -8.51 -1.19
CA LEU A 8 15.92 -9.15 0.03
C LEU A 8 16.96 -9.16 1.15
N GLU A 9 18.23 -9.39 0.82
CA GLU A 9 19.33 -9.32 1.80
C GLU A 9 19.49 -7.89 2.35
N ARG A 10 19.39 -6.87 1.48
CA ARG A 10 19.38 -5.46 1.90
C ARG A 10 18.21 -5.15 2.84
N LEU A 11 17.00 -5.62 2.52
CA LEU A 11 15.84 -5.44 3.40
C LEU A 11 16.04 -6.14 4.76
N GLU A 12 16.65 -7.32 4.78
CA GLU A 12 16.93 -8.06 6.01
C GLU A 12 17.96 -7.32 6.89
N GLU A 13 19.03 -6.79 6.30
CA GLU A 13 20.02 -5.95 6.98
C GLU A 13 19.37 -4.71 7.61
N ASP A 14 18.55 -3.99 6.83
CA ASP A 14 17.82 -2.79 7.28
C ASP A 14 16.85 -3.11 8.43
N TYR A 15 16.15 -4.25 8.35
CA TYR A 15 15.25 -4.70 9.40
C TYR A 15 16.00 -4.99 10.71
N ILE A 16 17.12 -5.73 10.63
CA ILE A 16 17.94 -6.04 11.81
C ILE A 16 18.52 -4.75 12.42
N GLN A 17 18.95 -3.79 11.60
CA GLN A 17 19.43 -2.50 12.07
C GLN A 17 18.31 -1.71 12.78
N CYS A 18 17.12 -1.61 12.18
CA CYS A 18 15.98 -0.92 12.77
C CYS A 18 15.57 -1.51 14.12
N MET A 19 15.57 -2.85 14.24
CA MET A 19 15.22 -3.53 15.48
C MET A 19 16.25 -3.33 16.59
N ARG A 20 17.53 -3.10 16.26
CA ARG A 20 18.56 -2.74 17.24
C ARG A 20 18.40 -1.31 17.76
N VAL A 21 18.14 -0.35 16.88
CA VAL A 21 17.99 1.08 17.25
C VAL A 21 16.75 1.32 18.12
N ASN A 22 15.65 0.61 17.86
CA ASN A 22 14.42 0.72 18.66
C ASN A 22 14.56 0.25 20.13
N ALA A 23 15.62 -0.47 20.49
CA ALA A 23 15.90 -0.84 21.88
C ALA A 23 16.54 0.30 22.69
N GLU A 24 17.05 1.34 22.02
CA GLU A 24 17.86 2.42 22.62
C GLU A 24 17.13 3.78 22.69
N GLU A 25 15.97 3.95 22.03
CA GLU A 25 15.27 5.26 21.87
C GLU A 25 13.91 5.38 22.60
N LEU A 26 13.76 4.80 23.80
CA LEU A 26 12.47 4.76 24.56
C LEU A 26 11.91 6.11 25.08
N GLU A 27 12.45 7.28 24.73
CA GLU A 27 12.10 8.57 25.40
C GLU A 27 11.79 9.77 24.49
N GLN A 28 11.09 9.62 23.36
CA GLN A 28 10.64 10.79 22.59
C GLN A 28 9.13 10.79 22.35
N GLU A 29 8.45 11.79 22.92
CA GLU A 29 7.03 12.06 22.66
C GLU A 29 6.80 12.37 21.17
N PRO A 30 5.69 11.87 20.58
CA PRO A 30 5.41 12.08 19.17
C PRO A 30 5.04 13.54 18.90
N ALA A 31 5.94 14.28 18.24
CA ALA A 31 5.62 15.59 17.69
C ALA A 31 4.56 15.44 16.58
N VAL A 32 3.35 15.94 16.83
CA VAL A 32 2.26 15.98 15.85
C VAL A 32 2.48 17.17 14.93
N TYR A 33 2.97 16.92 13.71
CA TYR A 33 2.92 17.91 12.63
C TYR A 33 1.58 17.78 11.90
N ILE A 34 0.74 18.80 12.04
CA ILE A 34 -0.48 19.00 11.24
C ILE A 34 -0.06 19.74 9.97
N HIS A 35 -0.17 19.09 8.81
CA HIS A 35 -0.07 19.77 7.53
C HIS A 35 -1.48 20.17 7.10
N GLU A 36 -1.68 21.47 6.90
CA GLU A 36 -2.91 22.03 6.35
C GLU A 36 -3.09 21.46 4.93
N GLY A 37 -4.20 20.77 4.66
CA GLY A 37 -4.41 20.08 3.39
C GLY A 37 -4.44 21.08 2.23
N SER A 38 -3.70 20.80 1.15
CA SER A 38 -3.81 21.57 -0.08
C SER A 38 -5.02 21.12 -0.90
N ASP A 39 -5.72 22.07 -1.54
CA ASP A 39 -6.87 21.86 -2.44
C ASP A 39 -6.44 21.25 -3.81
N MET A 40 -5.65 20.18 -3.78
CA MET A 40 -5.01 19.57 -4.95
C MET A 40 -5.98 18.74 -5.81
N MET A 41 -7.19 18.47 -5.31
CA MET A 41 -8.20 17.64 -5.98
C MET A 41 -8.70 18.22 -7.32
N SER A 42 -8.56 19.54 -7.54
CA SER A 42 -8.97 20.18 -8.79
C SER A 42 -8.01 19.91 -9.95
N GLN A 43 -6.70 19.76 -9.67
CA GLN A 43 -5.65 19.56 -10.69
C GLN A 43 -5.49 18.10 -11.13
N LEU A 44 -5.92 17.15 -10.30
CA LEU A 44 -5.81 15.71 -10.57
C LEU A 44 -6.87 15.18 -11.56
N LYS A 45 -7.87 16.00 -11.92
CA LYS A 45 -8.97 15.56 -12.80
C LYS A 45 -8.50 15.16 -14.20
N ASP A 46 -7.47 15.83 -14.69
CA ASP A 46 -6.93 15.60 -16.03
C ASP A 46 -5.79 14.57 -16.06
N GLN A 47 -5.39 14.05 -14.88
CA GLN A 47 -4.31 13.06 -14.72
C GLN A 47 -4.82 11.66 -14.35
N LEU A 48 -6.11 11.38 -14.53
CA LEU A 48 -6.68 10.07 -14.25
C LEU A 48 -6.13 9.05 -15.26
N ALA A 49 -5.34 8.10 -14.76
CA ALA A 49 -4.85 6.97 -15.56
C ALA A 49 -6.03 6.19 -16.15
N MET A 50 -5.93 5.84 -17.43
CA MET A 50 -6.84 4.91 -18.10
C MET A 50 -6.75 3.54 -17.40
N LEU A 51 -7.73 3.21 -16.56
CA LEU A 51 -7.88 1.84 -16.06
C LEU A 51 -8.10 0.91 -17.27
N PRO A 52 -7.57 -0.33 -17.26
CA PRO A 52 -7.94 -1.34 -18.23
C PRO A 52 -9.47 -1.43 -18.32
N GLU A 53 -10.01 -1.63 -19.52
CA GLU A 53 -11.45 -1.82 -19.68
C GLU A 53 -11.90 -2.95 -18.73
N LEU A 54 -12.96 -2.70 -17.96
CA LEU A 54 -13.50 -3.62 -16.95
C LEU A 54 -13.86 -5.01 -17.53
N GLN A 55 -13.89 -5.13 -18.86
CA GLN A 55 -14.14 -6.35 -19.64
C GLN A 55 -12.94 -7.32 -19.67
N ASP A 56 -11.71 -6.84 -19.49
CA ASP A 56 -10.49 -7.66 -19.53
C ASP A 56 -10.17 -8.36 -18.19
N LEU A 57 -11.03 -8.16 -17.19
CA LEU A 57 -10.72 -8.47 -15.80
C LEU A 57 -11.50 -9.72 -15.36
N SER A 58 -10.85 -10.85 -15.56
CA SER A 58 -11.29 -12.19 -15.15
C SER A 58 -10.35 -12.71 -14.05
N PRO A 59 -10.84 -13.41 -13.01
CA PRO A 59 -12.21 -13.92 -12.84
C PRO A 59 -13.16 -12.96 -12.13
N ARG A 60 -14.47 -13.14 -12.38
CA ARG A 60 -15.54 -12.43 -11.65
C ARG A 60 -15.60 -12.89 -10.19
N CYS A 61 -15.86 -11.97 -9.26
CA CYS A 61 -16.02 -12.29 -7.85
C CYS A 61 -17.11 -13.33 -7.57
N ASP A 62 -16.79 -14.27 -6.67
CA ASP A 62 -17.71 -15.25 -6.12
C ASP A 62 -18.29 -14.73 -4.80
N ILE A 63 -19.41 -14.01 -4.93
CA ILE A 63 -20.14 -13.42 -3.79
C ILE A 63 -20.61 -14.50 -2.79
N SER A 64 -20.72 -15.77 -3.19
CA SER A 64 -21.14 -16.83 -2.27
C SER A 64 -20.12 -17.12 -1.17
N LYS A 65 -18.84 -16.81 -1.42
CA LYS A 65 -17.73 -16.96 -0.48
C LYS A 65 -17.44 -15.68 0.31
N ALA A 66 -18.18 -14.60 0.08
CA ALA A 66 -17.99 -13.37 0.80
C ALA A 66 -18.26 -13.60 2.30
N ASP A 67 -17.26 -13.28 3.12
CA ASP A 67 -17.40 -13.23 4.57
C ASP A 67 -18.17 -11.96 4.94
N VAL A 68 -19.43 -12.14 5.31
CA VAL A 68 -20.38 -11.04 5.50
C VAL A 68 -20.94 -11.11 6.91
N GLY A 69 -20.47 -10.19 7.76
CA GLY A 69 -20.92 -10.08 9.13
C GLY A 69 -20.05 -10.85 10.12
N GLU A 70 -20.38 -10.66 11.40
CA GLU A 70 -19.67 -11.29 12.51
C GLU A 70 -20.58 -12.32 13.20
N PRO A 71 -20.10 -13.56 13.41
CA PRO A 71 -20.89 -14.62 14.05
C PRO A 71 -21.44 -14.18 15.41
N GLY A 72 -22.75 -14.33 15.61
CA GLY A 72 -23.43 -13.97 16.86
C GLY A 72 -23.79 -12.50 17.02
N ILE A 73 -23.36 -11.63 16.10
CA ILE A 73 -23.73 -10.20 16.06
C ILE A 73 -24.63 -9.91 14.87
N THR A 74 -24.28 -10.44 13.70
CA THR A 74 -25.04 -10.20 12.46
C THR A 74 -26.20 -11.18 12.35
N THR A 75 -27.40 -10.66 12.05
CA THR A 75 -28.58 -11.51 11.82
C THR A 75 -28.62 -12.06 10.40
N ASP A 76 -29.23 -13.22 10.21
CA ASP A 76 -29.43 -13.86 8.88
C ASP A 76 -30.14 -12.96 7.86
N VAL A 77 -30.93 -11.98 8.33
CA VAL A 77 -31.62 -11.01 7.48
C VAL A 77 -30.64 -9.94 6.98
N GLN A 78 -29.80 -9.41 7.85
CA GLN A 78 -28.77 -8.43 7.49
C GLN A 78 -27.73 -9.04 6.56
N GLU A 79 -27.29 -10.26 6.85
CA GLU A 79 -26.35 -10.98 6.00
C GLU A 79 -26.93 -11.22 4.59
N ARG A 80 -28.20 -11.63 4.50
CA ARG A 80 -28.88 -11.78 3.20
C ARG A 80 -29.01 -10.46 2.45
N GLN A 81 -29.42 -9.39 3.11
CA GLN A 81 -29.54 -8.07 2.48
C GLN A 81 -28.20 -7.60 1.91
N PHE A 82 -27.12 -7.75 2.67
CA PHE A 82 -25.78 -7.38 2.21
C PHE A 82 -25.33 -8.25 1.04
N LYS A 83 -25.57 -9.56 1.08
CA LYS A 83 -25.28 -10.46 -0.04
C LYS A 83 -26.07 -10.10 -1.31
N GLU A 84 -27.31 -9.62 -1.21
CA GLU A 84 -28.07 -9.13 -2.37
C GLU A 84 -27.49 -7.84 -2.96
N ILE A 85 -27.04 -6.91 -2.12
CA ILE A 85 -26.34 -5.70 -2.58
C ILE A 85 -25.03 -6.06 -3.30
N LEU A 86 -24.25 -6.97 -2.73
CA LEU A 86 -23.02 -7.45 -3.36
C LEU A 86 -23.29 -8.15 -4.71
N LYS A 87 -24.38 -8.92 -4.83
CA LYS A 87 -24.81 -9.52 -6.10
C LYS A 87 -25.18 -8.47 -7.14
N LEU A 88 -25.91 -7.42 -6.74
CA LEU A 88 -26.31 -6.33 -7.62
C LEU A 88 -25.09 -5.62 -8.24
N HIS A 89 -24.06 -5.40 -7.42
CA HIS A 89 -22.84 -4.69 -7.83
C HIS A 89 -21.69 -5.61 -8.27
N ARG A 90 -21.98 -6.89 -8.58
CA ARG A 90 -20.97 -7.90 -8.90
C ARG A 90 -20.01 -7.52 -10.01
N SER A 91 -20.44 -6.71 -10.98
CA SER A 91 -19.59 -6.26 -12.11
C SER A 91 -18.40 -5.40 -11.69
N ILE A 92 -18.43 -4.81 -10.48
CA ILE A 92 -17.40 -3.91 -9.96
C ILE A 92 -16.36 -4.70 -9.13
N PHE A 93 -16.69 -5.91 -8.68
CA PHE A 93 -15.84 -6.71 -7.79
C PHE A 93 -14.98 -7.73 -8.57
N PHE A 94 -13.69 -7.70 -8.29
CA PHE A 94 -12.70 -8.65 -8.81
C PHE A 94 -12.74 -9.97 -8.03
N GLY A 95 -12.64 -11.09 -8.74
CA GLY A 95 -12.61 -12.42 -8.13
C GLY A 95 -11.23 -12.90 -7.72
N ASP A 96 -10.19 -12.15 -8.03
CA ASP A 96 -8.80 -12.46 -7.65
C ASP A 96 -8.47 -12.03 -6.19
N GLY A 97 -9.47 -11.60 -5.42
CA GLY A 97 -9.28 -11.14 -4.04
C GLY A 97 -8.55 -9.80 -3.96
N ASN A 98 -7.70 -9.62 -2.94
CA ASN A 98 -6.82 -8.45 -2.79
C ASN A 98 -5.60 -8.51 -3.72
N ALA A 99 -5.59 -9.37 -4.73
CA ALA A 99 -4.56 -9.30 -5.76
C ALA A 99 -4.64 -7.91 -6.40
N ALA A 100 -3.51 -7.19 -6.40
CA ALA A 100 -3.41 -5.98 -7.18
C ALA A 100 -3.84 -6.32 -8.62
N PRO A 101 -4.67 -5.49 -9.28
CA PRO A 101 -5.01 -5.72 -10.67
C PRO A 101 -3.70 -5.89 -11.44
N ALA A 102 -3.73 -6.72 -12.49
CA ALA A 102 -2.58 -6.81 -13.39
C ALA A 102 -2.13 -5.39 -13.76
N PRO A 103 -0.82 -5.10 -13.73
CA PRO A 103 -0.33 -3.75 -14.02
C PRO A 103 -1.01 -3.22 -15.29
N ALA A 104 -1.51 -2.00 -15.23
CA ALA A 104 -2.11 -1.36 -16.40
C ALA A 104 -1.12 -1.49 -17.56
N ARG A 105 -1.59 -2.02 -18.71
CA ARG A 105 -0.72 -2.31 -19.85
C ARG A 105 -0.02 -1.01 -20.30
N GLY A 106 1.26 -0.90 -19.98
CA GLY A 106 2.23 -0.09 -20.73
C GLY A 106 2.17 1.42 -20.61
N VAL A 107 1.59 1.99 -19.54
CA VAL A 107 1.69 3.44 -19.32
C VAL A 107 2.52 3.69 -18.05
N VAL A 108 3.73 4.22 -18.23
CA VAL A 108 4.49 4.85 -17.15
C VAL A 108 3.76 6.15 -16.81
N CYS A 109 3.32 6.31 -15.57
CA CYS A 109 2.66 7.52 -15.12
C CYS A 109 3.72 8.52 -14.63
N ASP A 110 4.07 9.49 -15.46
CA ASP A 110 4.90 10.62 -15.04
C ASP A 110 4.06 11.59 -14.20
N LEU A 111 4.52 11.86 -12.99
CA LEU A 111 3.93 12.88 -12.11
C LEU A 111 4.64 14.22 -12.40
N ASP A 112 3.97 15.12 -13.11
CA ASP A 112 4.48 16.48 -13.32
C ASP A 112 4.39 17.28 -12.02
N VAL A 113 5.56 17.57 -11.44
CA VAL A 113 5.71 18.39 -10.23
C VAL A 113 6.16 19.83 -10.55
N GLY A 114 6.30 20.18 -11.84
CA GLY A 114 6.84 21.46 -12.27
C GLY A 114 8.21 21.75 -11.65
N ASP A 115 8.41 22.98 -11.16
CA ASP A 115 9.63 23.43 -10.49
C ASP A 115 9.65 23.16 -8.97
N ALA A 116 8.76 22.31 -8.47
CA ALA A 116 8.68 22.01 -7.04
C ALA A 116 9.96 21.31 -6.54
N LYS A 117 10.50 21.78 -5.41
CA LYS A 117 11.67 21.16 -4.78
C LYS A 117 11.24 19.91 -4.00
N PRO A 118 12.03 18.81 -4.03
CA PRO A 118 11.77 17.64 -3.20
C PRO A 118 11.69 18.04 -1.72
N VAL A 119 10.67 17.53 -1.03
CA VAL A 119 10.52 17.73 0.41
C VAL A 119 11.07 16.50 1.11
N ALA A 120 12.24 16.64 1.74
CA ALA A 120 12.84 15.57 2.50
C ALA A 120 12.15 15.44 3.87
N GLN A 121 11.41 14.36 4.08
CA GLN A 121 10.76 14.07 5.37
C GLN A 121 11.59 13.09 6.19
N ARG A 122 11.61 13.27 7.51
CA ARG A 122 12.22 12.32 8.44
C ARG A 122 11.28 11.12 8.64
N PRO A 123 11.75 9.87 8.45
CA PRO A 123 10.96 8.69 8.77
C PRO A 123 10.53 8.68 10.24
N ARG A 124 9.31 8.20 10.51
CA ARG A 124 8.85 8.00 11.89
C ARG A 124 9.32 6.62 12.38
N PRO A 125 9.77 6.50 13.64
CA PRO A 125 10.07 5.20 14.23
C PRO A 125 8.84 4.27 14.16
N VAL A 126 9.08 3.01 13.83
CA VAL A 126 8.04 1.97 13.82
C VAL A 126 8.17 1.17 15.10
N ALA A 127 7.08 1.06 15.86
CA ALA A 127 7.08 0.30 17.10
C ALA A 127 7.43 -1.18 16.83
N PRO A 128 8.27 -1.83 17.67
CA PRO A 128 8.77 -3.20 17.43
C PRO A 128 7.68 -4.23 17.11
N GLN A 129 6.53 -4.14 17.80
CA GLN A 129 5.39 -5.04 17.61
C GLN A 129 4.76 -4.96 16.22
N VAL A 130 4.95 -3.84 15.51
CA VAL A 130 4.44 -3.62 14.15
C VAL A 130 5.53 -3.89 13.10
N ALA A 131 6.81 -3.69 13.45
CA ALA A 131 7.95 -3.80 12.54
C ALA A 131 8.01 -5.16 11.81
N ILE A 132 7.74 -6.27 12.51
CA ILE A 132 7.72 -7.60 11.87
C ILE A 132 6.66 -7.72 10.77
N LYS A 133 5.49 -7.12 10.95
CA LYS A 133 4.41 -7.14 9.94
C LYS A 133 4.79 -6.27 8.73
N VAL A 134 5.46 -5.15 8.97
CA VAL A 134 5.97 -4.27 7.91
C VAL A 134 7.05 -4.99 7.10
N TYR A 135 7.99 -5.67 7.76
CA TYR A 135 9.02 -6.47 7.08
C TYR A 135 8.42 -7.54 6.17
N GLU A 136 7.49 -8.36 6.68
CA GLU A 136 6.84 -9.41 5.89
C GLU A 136 6.06 -8.85 4.68
N LEU A 137 5.46 -7.67 4.83
CA LEU A 137 4.80 -6.98 3.71
C LEU A 137 5.82 -6.50 2.67
N LEU A 138 6.88 -5.79 3.09
CA LEU A 138 7.91 -5.26 2.20
C LEU A 138 8.62 -6.39 1.43
N LYS A 139 8.87 -7.52 2.10
CA LYS A 139 9.44 -8.72 1.50
C LYS A 139 8.58 -9.22 0.33
N LYS A 140 7.27 -9.41 0.54
CA LYS A 140 6.34 -9.83 -0.52
C LYS A 140 6.24 -8.82 -1.67
N LEU A 141 6.29 -7.53 -1.36
CA LEU A 141 6.25 -6.47 -2.38
C LEU A 141 7.53 -6.44 -3.23
N LEU A 142 8.70 -6.70 -2.63
CA LEU A 142 9.97 -6.84 -3.36
C LEU A 142 9.96 -8.10 -4.24
N GLU A 143 9.48 -9.23 -3.71
CA GLU A 143 9.37 -10.49 -4.48
C GLU A 143 8.46 -10.33 -5.71
N THR A 144 7.38 -9.56 -5.59
CA THR A 144 6.47 -9.24 -6.69
C THR A 144 6.96 -8.11 -7.61
N LYS A 145 8.10 -7.48 -7.29
CA LYS A 145 8.67 -6.33 -8.01
C LYS A 145 7.74 -5.12 -8.10
N LEU A 146 6.81 -5.00 -7.15
CA LEU A 146 5.93 -3.83 -7.02
C LEU A 146 6.68 -2.64 -6.40
N ILE A 147 7.75 -2.92 -5.64
CA ILE A 147 8.65 -1.93 -5.08
C ILE A 147 10.10 -2.30 -5.39
N GLU A 148 10.98 -1.31 -5.35
CA GLU A 148 12.43 -1.47 -5.48
C GLU A 148 13.17 -0.53 -4.53
N HIS A 149 14.45 -0.80 -4.30
CA HIS A 149 15.30 0.11 -3.54
C HIS A 149 15.74 1.28 -4.43
N SER A 150 15.59 2.49 -3.90
CA SER A 150 15.96 3.72 -4.61
C SER A 150 16.60 4.71 -3.64
N GLU A 151 17.63 5.42 -4.11
CA GLU A 151 18.20 6.55 -3.41
C GLU A 151 17.55 7.84 -3.92
N SER A 152 16.61 8.39 -3.14
CA SER A 152 15.85 9.58 -3.50
C SER A 152 16.24 10.78 -2.62
N PRO A 153 16.37 12.00 -3.18
CA PRO A 153 16.55 13.23 -2.41
C PRO A 153 15.32 13.61 -1.56
N GLY A 154 14.18 12.95 -1.75
CA GLY A 154 12.93 13.20 -1.02
C GLY A 154 12.86 12.59 0.40
N LEU A 155 13.94 12.02 0.92
CA LEU A 155 13.96 11.41 2.25
C LEU A 155 15.17 11.90 3.05
N LEU A 156 14.95 12.39 4.27
CA LEU A 156 16.04 12.68 5.20
C LEU A 156 16.52 11.35 5.80
N ARG A 157 17.79 11.00 5.57
CA ARG A 157 18.41 9.87 6.28
C ARG A 157 18.46 10.20 7.78
N SER A 158 17.94 9.30 8.61
CA SER A 158 18.04 9.33 10.07
C SER A 158 19.40 8.85 10.52
#